data_AF-A0A0Q3QBE7-F1
#
_entry.id   AF-A0A0Q3QBE7-F1
#
_cell.length_a   1.000
_cell.length_b   1.000
_cell.length_c   1.000
_cell.angle_alpha   90.00
_cell.angle_beta   90.00
_cell.angle_gamma   90.00
#
_symmetry.space_group_name_H-M   'P 1'
#
loop_
_entity.id
_entity.type
_entity.pdbx_description
1 polymer ?
#
loop_
_entity_poly.entity_id
_entity_poly.type
_entity_poly.pdbx_seq_one_letter_code
_entity_poly.pdbx_strand_id
1 'polypeptide(L)'
;MPFLPGSLDLTLKLCLIRSICMISQAICKGGKCGDFSFSRKAELVAQMVEFMKAEPQDTMRTPVRQRAMITCTYLVILEPHLSDPDRTELIDTCLAGVLALPPLELAKDREENGADAIPKEVLYGDTMSALKDLLKSLLQRNLTPHGLQDMFAHLGPWIKSSKDHERQRAVEISAALLDFYLSALNVSTVIPFYNLSVLIALFSPRCSDSVPSVRLHAVDCVYCLLYIQLCYEGFARDHRDEMVEGLKALKKGLEEPDFTVLFHTCTSMAMVVGKRVPPDQLMSLLLALFEGLVDPDRNCSRAATVMINSLLKERGAVLQEKVPDIMSIIHSKLEEVDEEHIRKAAQQTVYILASQHKSVVVSSLLGSALPFDSHTCTMWRSLATEPALTSQILEQLLEKVNRDVPYKESKCFLLGSGSERIATPLPLAGVLHSSSVLSMRIPDGSGCSCCLCGFGLLLPELAVLLRLFPLNDSWTG
;
A
#
# COMPACT_ATOMS: atom_id res chain seq x y z
N MET A 1 52.43 23.76 6.10
CA MET A 1 51.15 23.09 6.45
C MET A 1 51.25 21.64 5.99
N PRO A 2 51.21 20.65 6.88
CA PRO A 2 51.13 19.26 6.45
C PRO A 2 49.69 18.97 6.00
N PHE A 3 49.53 18.52 4.76
CA PHE A 3 48.27 18.00 4.24
C PHE A 3 47.87 16.75 5.04
N LEU A 4 46.67 16.75 5.61
CA LEU A 4 46.12 15.59 6.30
C LEU A 4 46.03 14.40 5.33
N PRO A 5 46.40 13.16 5.72
CA PRO A 5 46.45 11.98 4.84
C PRO A 5 45.15 11.70 4.07
N GLY A 6 43.98 12.12 4.58
CA GLY A 6 42.69 11.97 3.90
C GLY A 6 42.42 12.99 2.77
N SER A 7 43.11 14.13 2.75
CA SER A 7 42.87 15.20 1.76
C SER A 7 43.38 14.87 0.35
N LEU A 8 44.49 14.13 0.26
CA LEU A 8 45.07 13.68 -1.00
C LEU A 8 44.20 12.58 -1.64
N ASP A 9 43.69 11.64 -0.82
CA ASP A 9 42.78 10.58 -1.26
C ASP A 9 41.45 11.13 -1.79
N LEU A 10 40.85 12.10 -1.09
CA LEU A 10 39.63 12.77 -1.56
C LEU A 10 39.84 13.53 -2.89
N THR A 11 40.97 14.24 -3.02
CA THR A 11 41.28 14.98 -4.24
C THR A 11 41.42 14.04 -5.44
N LEU A 12 42.12 12.92 -5.27
CA LEU A 12 42.28 11.91 -6.32
C LEU A 12 40.94 11.29 -6.74
N LYS A 13 40.08 10.94 -5.77
CA LYS A 13 38.71 10.45 -6.03
C LYS A 13 37.93 11.46 -6.87
N LEU A 14 37.90 12.73 -6.45
CA LEU A 14 37.16 13.78 -7.16
C LEU A 14 37.72 14.07 -8.56
N CYS A 15 39.04 13.99 -8.75
CA CYS A 15 39.69 14.12 -10.06
C CYS A 15 39.31 12.97 -11.01
N LEU A 16 39.26 11.73 -10.49
CA LEU A 16 38.84 10.58 -11.28
C LEU A 16 37.37 10.68 -11.67
N ILE A 17 36.47 10.97 -10.70
CA ILE A 17 35.04 11.16 -10.95
C ILE A 17 34.82 12.24 -12.03
N ARG A 18 35.52 13.38 -11.92
CA ARG A 18 35.42 14.47 -12.89
C ARG A 18 35.90 14.05 -14.28
N SER A 19 37.02 13.35 -14.36
CA SER A 19 37.57 12.88 -15.64
C SER A 19 36.59 11.94 -16.35
N ILE A 20 36.05 10.96 -15.62
CA ILE A 20 35.04 10.03 -16.16
C ILE A 20 33.80 10.81 -16.60
N CYS A 21 33.29 11.73 -15.78
CA CYS A 21 32.15 12.57 -16.11
C CYS A 21 32.34 13.33 -17.43
N MET A 22 33.50 13.99 -17.60
CA MET A 22 33.81 14.76 -18.81
C MET A 22 33.89 13.86 -20.04
N ILE A 23 34.49 12.67 -19.92
CA ILE A 23 34.58 11.68 -21.01
C ILE A 23 33.17 11.21 -21.39
N SER A 24 32.35 10.79 -20.42
CA SER A 24 30.99 10.33 -20.66
C SER A 24 30.13 11.42 -21.31
N GLN A 25 30.21 12.65 -20.83
CA GLN A 25 29.51 13.80 -21.43
C GLN A 25 29.93 14.06 -22.88
N ALA A 26 31.23 14.01 -23.16
CA ALA A 26 31.74 14.21 -24.52
C ALA A 26 31.22 13.14 -25.49
N ILE A 27 31.15 11.88 -25.03
CA ILE A 27 30.57 10.78 -25.82
C ILE A 27 29.07 11.00 -26.05
N CYS A 28 28.31 11.35 -25.01
CA CYS A 28 26.86 11.58 -25.11
C CYS A 28 26.50 12.72 -26.07
N LYS A 29 27.30 13.80 -26.09
CA LYS A 29 27.11 14.95 -26.98
C LYS A 29 27.64 14.70 -28.40
N GLY A 30 28.46 13.67 -28.60
CA GLY A 30 28.92 13.26 -29.92
C GLY A 30 27.77 12.61 -30.69
N GLY A 31 27.52 13.03 -31.93
CA GLY A 31 26.41 12.54 -32.77
C GLY A 31 26.46 11.05 -33.17
N LYS A 32 27.34 10.24 -32.57
CA LYS A 32 27.50 8.79 -32.78
C LYS A 32 27.28 7.97 -31.50
N CYS A 33 26.51 8.49 -30.54
CA CYS A 33 26.27 7.83 -29.26
C CYS A 33 25.69 6.39 -29.40
N GLY A 34 25.02 6.07 -30.52
CA GLY A 34 24.52 4.71 -30.80
C GLY A 34 25.56 3.71 -31.31
N ASP A 35 26.68 4.17 -31.88
CA ASP A 35 27.70 3.30 -32.49
C ASP A 35 28.90 3.06 -31.55
N PHE A 36 29.05 3.89 -30.52
CA PHE A 36 30.17 3.82 -29.59
C PHE A 36 29.83 2.92 -28.40
N SER A 37 30.43 1.73 -28.38
CA SER A 37 30.35 0.80 -27.24
C SER A 37 31.39 1.15 -26.18
N PHE A 38 30.92 1.56 -25.00
CA PHE A 38 31.77 1.87 -23.85
C PHE A 38 31.97 0.61 -23.00
N SER A 39 32.84 -0.29 -23.47
CA SER A 39 33.03 -1.66 -22.94
C SER A 39 33.29 -1.74 -21.44
N ARG A 40 33.99 -0.76 -20.85
CA ARG A 40 34.31 -0.71 -19.41
C ARG A 40 33.26 0.04 -18.58
N LYS A 41 32.08 0.34 -19.13
CA LYS A 41 31.04 1.11 -18.42
C LYS A 41 30.68 0.50 -17.06
N ALA A 42 30.38 -0.80 -17.01
CA ALA A 42 29.95 -1.47 -15.79
C ALA A 42 30.98 -1.31 -14.66
N GLU A 43 32.26 -1.45 -14.97
CA GLU A 43 33.35 -1.26 -14.01
C GLU A 43 33.46 0.19 -13.51
N LEU A 44 33.24 1.17 -14.40
CA LEU A 44 33.25 2.58 -13.99
C LEU A 44 32.05 2.92 -13.12
N VAL A 45 30.87 2.35 -13.41
CA VAL A 45 29.68 2.48 -12.55
C VAL A 45 29.93 1.82 -11.20
N ALA A 46 30.48 0.60 -11.17
CA ALA A 46 30.87 -0.08 -9.94
C ALA A 46 31.86 0.76 -9.12
N GLN A 47 32.85 1.39 -9.76
CA GLN A 47 33.79 2.29 -9.09
C GLN A 47 33.09 3.52 -8.49
N MET A 48 32.10 4.10 -9.19
CA MET A 48 31.30 5.21 -8.64
C MET A 48 30.46 4.74 -7.44
N VAL A 49 29.87 3.55 -7.52
CA VAL A 49 29.13 2.92 -6.42
C VAL A 49 30.02 2.72 -5.19
N GLU A 50 31.24 2.20 -5.36
CA GLU A 50 32.19 2.02 -4.26
C GLU A 50 32.59 3.37 -3.61
N PHE A 51 32.75 4.43 -4.40
CA PHE A 51 32.98 5.76 -3.83
C PHE A 51 31.80 6.28 -3.02
N MET A 52 30.57 5.97 -3.42
CA MET A 52 29.38 6.36 -2.66
C MET A 52 29.24 5.56 -1.36
N LYS A 53 29.53 4.25 -1.39
CA LYS A 53 29.49 3.38 -0.20
C LYS A 53 30.57 3.71 0.82
N ALA A 54 31.72 4.21 0.38
CA ALA A 54 32.81 4.64 1.25
C ALA A 54 32.47 5.90 2.07
N GLU A 55 31.45 6.66 1.69
CA GLU A 55 31.01 7.85 2.43
C GLU A 55 30.09 7.48 3.63
N PRO A 56 30.17 8.17 4.78
CA PRO A 56 29.34 7.87 5.97
C PRO A 56 27.83 8.04 5.74
N GLN A 57 27.00 7.01 5.94
CA GLN A 57 25.56 7.07 5.61
C GLN A 57 24.76 8.06 6.45
N ASP A 58 25.26 8.43 7.62
CA ASP A 58 24.61 9.31 8.60
C ASP A 58 25.00 10.79 8.44
N THR A 59 25.98 11.12 7.59
CA THR A 59 26.40 12.51 7.38
C THR A 59 26.85 12.74 5.92
N MET A 60 26.57 13.92 5.37
CA MET A 60 27.12 14.36 4.09
C MET A 60 28.15 15.47 4.32
N ARG A 61 29.42 15.17 4.04
CA ARG A 61 30.54 16.12 4.21
C ARG A 61 31.22 16.47 2.89
N THR A 62 31.17 15.60 1.91
CA THR A 62 31.90 15.77 0.64
C THR A 62 30.94 15.72 -0.56
N PRO A 63 31.33 16.26 -1.73
CA PRO A 63 30.54 16.17 -2.96
C PRO A 63 30.76 14.84 -3.70
N VAL A 64 31.34 13.81 -3.07
CA VAL A 64 31.63 12.53 -3.73
C VAL A 64 30.34 11.86 -4.21
N ARG A 65 29.31 11.77 -3.35
CA ARG A 65 28.01 11.20 -3.72
C ARG A 65 27.36 11.93 -4.88
N GLN A 66 27.25 13.25 -4.75
CA GLN A 66 26.71 14.13 -5.79
C GLN A 66 27.41 13.91 -7.13
N ARG A 67 28.75 14.02 -7.16
CA ARG A 67 29.50 13.93 -8.41
C ARG A 67 29.49 12.52 -8.99
N ALA A 68 29.52 11.49 -8.16
CA ALA A 68 29.38 10.10 -8.59
C ALA A 68 28.02 9.87 -9.27
N MET A 69 26.91 10.34 -8.67
CA MET A 69 25.57 10.26 -9.27
C MET A 69 25.48 11.02 -10.61
N ILE A 70 26.05 12.23 -10.68
CA ILE A 70 26.12 13.00 -11.94
C ILE A 70 26.89 12.22 -13.00
N THR A 71 28.04 11.63 -12.65
CA THR A 71 28.80 10.78 -13.57
C THR A 71 27.98 9.57 -14.04
N CYS A 72 27.32 8.88 -13.12
CA CYS A 72 26.43 7.76 -13.43
C CYS A 72 25.29 8.17 -14.37
N THR A 73 24.75 9.38 -14.24
CA THR A 73 23.69 9.92 -15.11
C THR A 73 24.11 9.88 -16.59
N TYR A 74 25.36 10.25 -16.88
CA TYR A 74 25.91 10.17 -18.24
C TYR A 74 26.36 8.77 -18.63
N LEU A 75 26.79 7.94 -17.68
CA LEU A 75 27.20 6.56 -17.99
C LEU A 75 26.01 5.69 -18.38
N VAL A 76 24.89 5.75 -17.63
CA VAL A 76 23.75 4.83 -17.82
C VAL A 76 23.10 4.95 -19.20
N ILE A 77 23.22 6.10 -19.86
CA ILE A 77 22.73 6.35 -21.21
C ILE A 77 23.64 5.83 -22.33
N LEU A 78 24.87 5.42 -22.04
CA LEU A 78 25.79 4.84 -23.03
C LEU A 78 25.56 3.34 -23.22
N GLU A 79 25.83 2.82 -24.42
CA GLU A 79 25.85 1.37 -24.69
C GLU A 79 27.19 0.75 -24.23
N PRO A 80 27.22 -0.53 -23.80
CA PRO A 80 26.11 -1.50 -23.70
C PRO A 80 25.28 -1.33 -22.43
N HIS A 81 24.01 -1.74 -22.38
CA HIS A 81 23.18 -1.68 -21.17
C HIS A 81 23.85 -2.25 -19.89
N LEU A 82 23.53 -1.66 -18.73
CA LEU A 82 23.90 -2.27 -17.45
C LEU A 82 23.11 -3.55 -17.25
N SER A 83 23.74 -4.54 -16.62
CA SER A 83 23.03 -5.74 -16.18
C SER A 83 22.01 -5.38 -15.09
N ASP A 84 20.95 -6.17 -14.94
CA ASP A 84 19.96 -5.98 -13.88
C ASP A 84 20.56 -5.92 -12.46
N PRO A 85 21.56 -6.75 -12.07
CA PRO A 85 22.19 -6.62 -10.76
C PRO A 85 22.98 -5.31 -10.60
N ASP A 86 23.75 -4.90 -11.60
CA ASP A 86 24.51 -3.63 -11.55
C ASP A 86 23.56 -2.42 -11.45
N ARG A 87 22.43 -2.49 -12.16
CA ARG A 87 21.40 -1.45 -12.13
C ARG A 87 20.75 -1.37 -10.74
N THR A 88 20.36 -2.52 -10.18
CA THR A 88 19.77 -2.63 -8.84
C THR A 88 20.72 -2.06 -7.79
N GLU A 89 21.98 -2.50 -7.80
CA GLU A 89 22.99 -2.04 -6.84
C GLU A 89 23.22 -0.53 -6.91
N LEU A 90 23.26 0.03 -8.13
CA LEU A 90 23.36 1.47 -8.33
C LEU A 90 22.16 2.21 -7.74
N ILE A 91 20.93 1.79 -8.06
CA ILE A 91 19.70 2.43 -7.56
C ILE A 91 19.67 2.38 -6.03
N ASP A 92 19.85 1.19 -5.44
CA ASP A 92 19.75 1.01 -3.99
C ASP A 92 20.83 1.77 -3.23
N THR A 93 22.07 1.78 -3.73
CA THR A 93 23.16 2.56 -3.14
C THR A 93 22.87 4.06 -3.18
N CYS A 94 22.37 4.56 -4.31
CA CYS A 94 22.04 5.97 -4.47
C CYS A 94 20.85 6.39 -3.61
N LEU A 95 19.80 5.58 -3.53
CA LEU A 95 18.65 5.83 -2.66
C LEU A 95 19.07 5.83 -1.19
N ALA A 96 19.78 4.81 -0.72
CA ALA A 96 20.24 4.72 0.66
C ALA A 96 21.17 5.89 1.02
N GLY A 97 22.06 6.28 0.11
CA GLY A 97 23.02 7.37 0.33
C GLY A 97 22.41 8.78 0.44
N VAL A 98 21.11 8.94 0.14
CA VAL A 98 20.42 10.24 0.17
C VAL A 98 19.18 10.20 1.06
N LEU A 99 18.34 9.19 0.93
CA LEU A 99 17.07 9.10 1.65
C LEU A 99 17.30 8.90 3.15
N ALA A 100 18.27 8.08 3.54
CA ALA A 100 18.58 7.76 4.95
C ALA A 100 19.31 8.87 5.72
N LEU A 101 19.75 9.95 5.06
CA LEU A 101 20.48 11.03 5.73
C LEU A 101 19.61 11.71 6.79
N PRO A 102 20.16 12.17 7.92
CA PRO A 102 19.38 12.89 8.91
C PRO A 102 18.79 14.20 8.34
N PRO A 103 17.68 14.70 8.91
CA PRO A 103 17.18 16.05 8.63
C PRO A 103 18.25 17.12 8.87
N LEU A 104 18.25 18.17 8.05
CA LEU A 104 19.24 19.25 8.15
C LEU A 104 19.21 19.97 9.51
N GLU A 105 18.05 20.05 10.15
CA GLU A 105 17.87 20.72 11.45
C GLU A 105 18.65 20.03 12.58
N LEU A 106 18.58 18.70 12.66
CA LEU A 106 19.34 17.88 13.62
C LEU A 106 20.84 17.84 13.32
N ALA A 107 21.22 18.27 12.11
CA ALA A 107 22.59 18.26 11.63
C ALA A 107 23.33 19.59 11.87
N LYS A 108 22.65 20.60 12.45
CA LYS A 108 23.19 21.91 12.82
C LYS A 108 23.93 21.90 14.16
N ASP A 109 23.58 21.00 15.08
CA ASP A 109 24.15 20.97 16.43
C ASP A 109 25.56 20.34 16.52
N ARG A 110 26.16 19.90 15.40
CA ARG A 110 27.33 19.02 15.42
C ARG A 110 28.67 19.55 14.91
N GLU A 111 28.82 20.74 14.30
CA GLU A 111 30.19 21.23 14.02
C GLU A 111 30.31 22.71 13.57
N GLU A 112 31.47 23.27 13.94
CA GLU A 112 31.96 24.65 13.80
C GLU A 112 32.34 25.03 12.36
N ASN A 113 32.13 26.32 12.05
CA ASN A 113 32.34 26.95 10.75
C ASN A 113 33.81 26.93 10.28
N GLY A 114 34.07 26.30 9.12
CA GLY A 114 35.26 26.53 8.29
C GLY A 114 34.91 27.34 7.03
N ALA A 115 35.69 28.39 6.74
CA ALA A 115 35.41 29.40 5.70
C ALA A 115 35.46 28.93 4.23
N ASP A 116 35.74 27.65 3.96
CA ASP A 116 35.95 27.08 2.62
C ASP A 116 35.05 25.85 2.33
N ALA A 117 34.07 25.59 3.21
CA ALA A 117 33.13 24.48 3.05
C ALA A 117 31.90 24.89 2.23
N ILE A 118 31.49 24.06 1.27
CA ILE A 118 30.19 24.21 0.58
C ILE A 118 29.10 24.24 1.66
N PRO A 119 28.17 25.23 1.63
CA PRO A 119 27.06 25.25 2.58
C PRO A 119 26.33 23.91 2.57
N LYS A 120 26.15 23.31 3.74
CA LYS A 120 25.62 21.94 3.89
C LYS A 120 24.24 21.81 3.23
N GLU A 121 23.42 22.85 3.33
CA GLU A 121 22.10 22.94 2.68
C GLU A 121 22.21 22.84 1.15
N VAL A 122 23.19 23.54 0.55
CA VAL A 122 23.45 23.50 -0.90
C VAL A 122 23.90 22.10 -1.30
N LEU A 123 24.83 21.49 -0.56
CA LEU A 123 25.33 20.15 -0.86
C LEU A 123 24.24 19.07 -0.80
N TYR A 124 23.34 19.15 0.20
CA TYR A 124 22.19 18.26 0.32
C TYR A 124 21.22 18.43 -0.85
N GLY A 125 20.85 19.68 -1.17
CA GLY A 125 19.92 19.98 -2.27
C GLY A 125 20.47 19.58 -3.64
N ASP A 126 21.77 19.83 -3.86
CA ASP A 126 22.48 19.43 -5.07
C ASP A 126 22.57 17.91 -5.21
N THR A 127 22.83 17.19 -4.12
CA THR A 127 22.88 15.72 -4.15
C THR A 127 21.49 15.12 -4.38
N MET A 128 20.45 15.69 -3.78
CA MET A 128 19.07 15.30 -4.05
C MET A 128 18.70 15.51 -5.54
N SER A 129 19.13 16.61 -6.12
CA SER A 129 18.92 16.90 -7.55
C SER A 129 19.66 15.90 -8.44
N ALA A 130 20.93 15.60 -8.13
CA ALA A 130 21.72 14.59 -8.83
C ALA A 130 21.08 13.19 -8.77
N LEU A 131 20.49 12.81 -7.63
CA LEU A 131 19.74 11.56 -7.49
C LEU A 131 18.50 11.54 -8.41
N LYS A 132 17.70 12.62 -8.41
CA LYS A 132 16.51 12.71 -9.28
C LYS A 132 16.91 12.58 -10.75
N ASP A 133 17.98 13.24 -11.18
CA ASP A 133 18.43 13.22 -12.59
C ASP A 133 18.96 11.84 -13.00
N LEU A 134 19.67 11.15 -12.10
CA LEU A 134 20.12 9.78 -12.33
C LEU A 134 18.93 8.82 -12.49
N LEU A 135 17.96 8.87 -11.58
CA LEU A 135 16.79 8.00 -11.62
C LEU A 135 15.92 8.27 -12.86
N LYS A 136 15.77 9.54 -13.27
CA LYS A 136 15.11 9.90 -14.54
C LYS A 136 15.84 9.32 -15.75
N SER A 137 17.17 9.38 -15.77
CA SER A 137 17.98 8.83 -16.87
C SER A 137 17.91 7.31 -16.95
N LEU A 138 17.86 6.62 -15.81
CA LEU A 138 17.60 5.18 -15.74
C LEU A 138 16.18 4.84 -16.24
N LEU A 139 15.16 5.59 -15.79
CA LEU A 139 13.78 5.40 -16.22
C LEU A 139 13.58 5.68 -17.71
N GLN A 140 14.29 6.67 -18.26
CA GLN A 140 14.22 7.00 -19.69
C GLN A 140 14.64 5.83 -20.59
N ARG A 141 15.56 4.97 -20.11
CA ARG A 141 16.00 3.78 -20.86
C ARG A 141 14.93 2.70 -20.94
N ASN A 142 14.02 2.66 -19.98
CA ASN A 142 12.89 1.75 -19.95
C ASN A 142 11.61 2.52 -19.62
N LEU A 143 11.23 3.46 -20.50
CA LEU A 143 10.06 4.32 -20.32
C LEU A 143 8.77 3.55 -20.65
N THR A 144 8.49 2.50 -19.86
CA THR A 144 7.36 1.59 -20.00
C THR A 144 6.67 1.40 -18.65
N PRO A 145 5.44 0.84 -18.60
CA PRO A 145 4.77 0.56 -17.33
C PRO A 145 5.59 -0.38 -16.43
N HIS A 146 6.30 -1.33 -17.04
CA HIS A 146 7.19 -2.25 -16.33
C HIS A 146 8.41 -1.53 -15.75
N GLY A 147 9.09 -0.68 -16.52
CA GLY A 147 10.22 0.09 -16.00
C GLY A 147 9.84 1.06 -14.88
N LEU A 148 8.62 1.61 -14.92
CA LEU A 148 8.09 2.42 -13.83
C LEU A 148 7.84 1.57 -12.57
N GLN A 149 7.25 0.37 -12.72
CA GLN A 149 7.06 -0.56 -11.62
C GLN A 149 8.39 -0.99 -10.99
N ASP A 150 9.38 -1.34 -11.79
CA ASP A 150 10.71 -1.74 -11.32
C ASP A 150 11.34 -0.62 -10.47
N MET A 151 11.28 0.63 -10.96
CA MET A 151 11.75 1.80 -10.21
C MET A 151 11.05 1.94 -8.85
N PHE A 152 9.73 1.74 -8.81
CA PHE A 152 8.95 1.83 -7.56
C PHE A 152 9.13 0.62 -6.63
N ALA A 153 9.62 -0.52 -7.12
CA ALA A 153 10.03 -1.62 -6.26
C ALA A 153 11.19 -1.19 -5.32
N HIS A 154 12.13 -0.38 -5.83
CA HIS A 154 13.24 0.18 -5.03
C HIS A 154 12.80 1.32 -4.11
N LEU A 155 11.88 2.18 -4.55
CA LEU A 155 11.38 3.32 -3.75
C LEU A 155 10.35 2.92 -2.69
N GLY A 156 9.63 1.82 -2.89
CA GLY A 156 8.54 1.35 -2.02
C GLY A 156 8.90 1.28 -0.53
N PRO A 157 10.04 0.68 -0.13
CA PRO A 157 10.47 0.64 1.26
C PRO A 157 10.64 2.03 1.89
N TRP A 158 11.13 3.00 1.13
CA TRP A 158 11.36 4.37 1.61
C TRP A 158 10.06 5.17 1.73
N ILE A 159 9.13 4.98 0.78
CA ILE A 159 7.79 5.58 0.83
C ILE A 159 7.01 5.09 2.06
N LYS A 160 7.27 3.85 2.49
CA LYS A 160 6.66 3.21 3.67
C LYS A 160 7.56 3.22 4.91
N SER A 161 8.59 4.08 4.94
CA SER A 161 9.49 4.14 6.08
C SER A 161 8.79 4.64 7.35
N SER A 162 9.21 4.13 8.51
CA SER A 162 8.80 4.68 9.81
C SER A 162 9.37 6.07 10.09
N LYS A 163 10.34 6.54 9.31
CA LYS A 163 10.97 7.86 9.49
C LYS A 163 10.41 8.90 8.52
N ASP A 164 10.00 10.03 9.09
CA ASP A 164 9.36 11.13 8.37
C ASP A 164 10.19 11.70 7.20
N HIS A 165 11.48 11.94 7.43
CA HIS A 165 12.38 12.50 6.41
C HIS A 165 12.66 11.54 5.25
N GLU A 166 12.68 10.22 5.52
CA GLU A 166 12.82 9.20 4.48
C GLU A 166 11.57 9.20 3.59
N ARG A 167 10.37 9.18 4.19
CA ARG A 167 9.10 9.27 3.44
C ARG A 167 9.00 10.56 2.64
N GLN A 168 9.30 11.71 3.26
CA GLN A 168 9.27 13.02 2.61
C GLN A 168 10.09 13.04 1.32
N ARG A 169 11.35 12.64 1.41
CA ARG A 169 12.26 12.65 0.26
C ARG A 169 11.87 11.61 -0.78
N ALA A 170 11.43 10.42 -0.35
CA ALA A 170 11.02 9.36 -1.26
C ALA A 170 9.80 9.76 -2.09
N VAL A 171 8.78 10.38 -1.47
CA VAL A 171 7.57 10.82 -2.17
C VAL A 171 7.85 12.06 -3.04
N GLU A 172 8.75 12.95 -2.63
CA GLU A 172 9.22 14.07 -3.47
C GLU A 172 9.92 13.57 -4.75
N ILE A 173 10.82 12.59 -4.63
CA ILE A 173 11.46 11.94 -5.79
C ILE A 173 10.41 11.24 -6.65
N SER A 174 9.46 10.54 -6.03
CA SER A 174 8.39 9.83 -6.72
C SER A 174 7.54 10.76 -7.60
N ALA A 175 7.15 11.91 -7.06
CA ALA A 175 6.41 12.93 -7.81
C ALA A 175 7.22 13.44 -9.01
N ALA A 176 8.52 13.71 -8.81
CA ALA A 176 9.41 14.16 -9.89
C ALA A 176 9.63 13.08 -10.98
N LEU A 177 9.62 11.80 -10.63
CA LEU A 177 9.74 10.70 -11.58
C LEU A 177 8.44 10.48 -12.37
N LEU A 178 7.29 10.56 -11.71
CA LEU A 178 5.99 10.42 -12.36
C LEU A 178 5.69 11.59 -13.29
N ASP A 179 6.03 12.81 -12.89
CA ASP A 179 5.93 14.01 -13.74
C ASP A 179 6.84 13.91 -14.98
N PHE A 180 8.08 13.46 -14.79
CA PHE A 180 9.00 13.17 -15.90
C PHE A 180 8.45 12.11 -16.83
N TYR A 181 7.94 11.00 -16.28
CA TYR A 181 7.37 9.92 -17.04
C TYR A 181 6.20 10.41 -17.90
N LEU A 182 5.24 11.10 -17.29
CA LEU A 182 4.07 11.65 -17.96
C LEU A 182 4.46 12.63 -19.08
N SER A 183 5.45 13.50 -18.81
CA SER A 183 5.93 14.49 -19.78
C SER A 183 6.63 13.83 -21.00
N ALA A 184 7.39 12.77 -20.76
CA ALA A 184 8.12 12.03 -21.78
C ALA A 184 7.28 10.97 -22.50
N LEU A 185 6.10 10.62 -21.98
CA LEU A 185 5.27 9.51 -22.42
C LEU A 185 4.74 9.68 -23.84
N ASN A 186 5.29 8.95 -24.81
CA ASN A 186 4.79 8.93 -26.19
C ASN A 186 4.03 7.61 -26.47
N VAL A 187 2.71 7.61 -26.21
CA VAL A 187 1.87 6.43 -26.43
C VAL A 187 1.57 6.30 -27.92
N SER A 188 2.35 5.48 -28.61
CA SER A 188 2.10 5.08 -30.01
C SER A 188 1.30 3.78 -30.10
N THR A 189 1.28 2.99 -29.04
CA THR A 189 0.53 1.74 -28.91
C THR A 189 -0.14 1.66 -27.56
N VAL A 190 -1.39 1.19 -27.53
CA VAL A 190 -2.15 0.94 -26.31
C VAL A 190 -1.51 -0.25 -25.60
N ILE A 191 -0.80 0.00 -24.51
CA ILE A 191 -0.20 -1.03 -23.65
C ILE A 191 -0.96 -1.02 -22.31
N PRO A 192 -1.49 -2.16 -21.87
CA PRO A 192 -2.18 -2.24 -20.58
C PRO A 192 -1.19 -2.00 -19.42
N PHE A 193 -1.52 -1.05 -18.55
CA PHE A 193 -0.76 -0.75 -17.34
C PHE A 193 -1.29 -1.57 -16.16
N TYR A 194 -0.95 -2.85 -16.10
CA TYR A 194 -1.50 -3.79 -15.11
C TYR A 194 -1.19 -3.48 -13.63
N ASN A 195 -0.12 -2.71 -13.35
CA ASN A 195 0.31 -2.41 -11.98
C ASN A 195 0.02 -0.97 -11.53
N LEU A 196 -0.79 -0.22 -12.30
CA LEU A 196 -1.23 1.11 -11.93
C LEU A 196 -1.91 1.10 -10.55
N SER A 197 -2.81 0.15 -10.31
CA SER A 197 -3.54 0.04 -9.05
C SER A 197 -2.63 -0.09 -7.83
N VAL A 198 -1.51 -0.80 -7.95
CA VAL A 198 -0.56 -0.99 -6.86
C VAL A 198 0.15 0.32 -6.52
N LEU A 199 0.55 1.11 -7.53
CA LEU A 199 1.14 2.42 -7.32
C LEU A 199 0.12 3.42 -6.76
N ILE A 200 -1.12 3.39 -7.25
CA ILE A 200 -2.20 4.22 -6.70
C ILE A 200 -2.44 3.87 -5.22
N ALA A 201 -2.48 2.58 -4.85
CA ALA A 201 -2.61 2.15 -3.46
C ALA A 201 -1.41 2.57 -2.59
N LEU A 202 -0.20 2.63 -3.16
CA LEU A 202 1.01 3.08 -2.46
C LEU A 202 0.95 4.57 -2.10
N PHE A 203 0.44 5.41 -3.00
CA PHE A 203 0.41 6.86 -2.80
C PHE A 203 -0.88 7.40 -2.20
N SER A 204 -2.03 6.79 -2.48
CA SER A 204 -3.32 7.37 -2.06
C SER A 204 -3.40 7.57 -0.53
N PRO A 205 -3.11 6.57 0.33
CA PRO A 205 -3.18 6.76 1.78
C PRO A 205 -2.25 7.86 2.32
N ARG A 206 -1.16 8.16 1.59
CA ARG A 206 -0.18 9.20 1.98
C ARG A 206 -0.73 10.62 1.92
N CYS A 207 -1.92 10.87 1.35
CA CYS A 207 -2.58 12.18 1.52
C CYS A 207 -2.97 12.49 2.96
N SER A 208 -2.92 11.50 3.86
CA SER A 208 -3.14 11.69 5.29
C SER A 208 -1.87 11.53 6.12
N ASP A 209 -0.69 11.42 5.50
CA ASP A 209 0.59 11.27 6.21
C ASP A 209 0.77 12.38 7.26
N SER A 210 1.44 12.07 8.36
CA SER A 210 1.80 13.04 9.40
C SER A 210 2.59 14.23 8.84
N VAL A 211 3.41 14.04 7.80
CA VAL A 211 4.24 15.10 7.21
C VAL A 211 3.49 15.88 6.11
N PRO A 212 3.34 17.23 6.21
CA PRO A 212 2.60 18.03 5.24
C PRO A 212 3.09 17.88 3.79
N SER A 213 4.40 17.92 3.57
CA SER A 213 4.96 17.78 2.21
C SER A 213 4.66 16.41 1.61
N VAL A 214 4.60 15.34 2.42
CA VAL A 214 4.23 14.00 1.92
C VAL A 214 2.79 14.01 1.41
N ARG A 215 1.87 14.63 2.15
CA ARG A 215 0.46 14.74 1.73
C ARG A 215 0.31 15.44 0.39
N LEU A 216 1.01 16.54 0.19
CA LEU A 216 0.95 17.33 -1.05
C LEU A 216 1.52 16.56 -2.25
N HIS A 217 2.69 15.96 -2.10
CA HIS A 217 3.31 15.18 -3.19
C HIS A 217 2.57 13.87 -3.47
N ALA A 218 1.91 13.27 -2.46
CA ALA A 218 1.07 12.09 -2.66
C ALA A 218 -0.09 12.39 -3.63
N VAL A 219 -0.73 13.55 -3.49
CA VAL A 219 -1.76 14.02 -4.44
C VAL A 219 -1.17 14.19 -5.84
N ASP A 220 0.03 14.76 -5.96
CA ASP A 220 0.71 14.91 -7.26
C ASP A 220 1.03 13.55 -7.90
N CYS A 221 1.49 12.57 -7.11
CA CYS A 221 1.74 11.21 -7.58
C CYS A 221 0.46 10.54 -8.11
N VAL A 222 -0.64 10.58 -7.36
CA VAL A 222 -1.91 9.98 -7.78
C VAL A 222 -2.46 10.70 -9.02
N TYR A 223 -2.38 12.03 -9.05
CA TYR A 223 -2.73 12.82 -10.22
C TYR A 223 -1.96 12.37 -11.47
N CYS A 224 -0.62 12.24 -11.37
CA CYS A 224 0.20 11.82 -12.50
C CYS A 224 -0.12 10.39 -12.94
N LEU A 225 -0.29 9.45 -11.99
CA LEU A 225 -0.65 8.07 -12.29
C LEU A 225 -1.97 7.96 -13.06
N LEU A 226 -2.99 8.71 -12.65
CA LEU A 226 -4.28 8.72 -13.34
C LEU A 226 -4.17 9.32 -14.76
N TYR A 227 -3.36 10.36 -14.96
CA TYR A 227 -3.11 10.89 -16.30
C TYR A 227 -2.26 9.97 -17.17
N ILE A 228 -1.29 9.26 -16.60
CA ILE A 228 -0.54 8.22 -17.29
C ILE A 228 -1.51 7.13 -17.77
N GLN A 229 -2.46 6.70 -16.92
CA GLN A 229 -3.49 5.74 -17.30
C GLN A 229 -4.36 6.25 -18.45
N LEU A 230 -4.84 7.49 -18.38
CA LEU A 230 -5.62 8.10 -19.46
C LEU A 230 -4.83 8.14 -20.79
N CYS A 231 -3.54 8.45 -20.73
CA CYS A 231 -2.68 8.40 -21.93
C CYS A 231 -2.61 6.99 -22.52
N TYR A 232 -2.48 5.96 -21.67
CA TYR A 232 -2.49 4.55 -22.11
C TYR A 232 -3.84 4.08 -22.63
N GLU A 233 -4.94 4.68 -22.19
CA GLU A 233 -6.29 4.47 -22.73
C GLU A 233 -6.53 5.18 -24.08
N GLY A 234 -5.57 6.01 -24.53
CA GLY A 234 -5.60 6.69 -25.82
C GLY A 234 -6.07 8.14 -25.78
N PHE A 235 -6.24 8.73 -24.58
CA PHE A 235 -6.53 10.15 -24.46
C PHE A 235 -5.31 10.99 -24.86
N ALA A 236 -5.58 12.13 -25.50
CA ALA A 236 -4.53 13.10 -25.85
C ALA A 236 -3.94 13.76 -24.60
N ARG A 237 -2.70 14.24 -24.68
CA ARG A 237 -2.00 14.86 -23.54
C ARG A 237 -2.67 16.14 -23.02
N ASP A 238 -3.41 16.84 -23.87
CA ASP A 238 -4.17 18.04 -23.55
C ASP A 238 -5.61 17.74 -23.08
N HIS A 239 -6.00 16.46 -23.07
CA HIS A 239 -7.25 16.02 -22.47
C HIS A 239 -7.29 16.46 -21.01
N ARG A 240 -8.39 17.07 -20.60
CA ARG A 240 -8.61 17.48 -19.22
C ARG A 240 -9.72 16.65 -18.62
N ASP A 241 -9.36 15.98 -17.54
CA ASP A 241 -10.31 15.22 -16.80
C ASP A 241 -10.79 15.95 -15.54
N GLU A 242 -12.06 16.33 -15.48
CA GLU A 242 -12.58 17.14 -14.37
C GLU A 242 -12.43 16.46 -13.00
N MET A 243 -12.56 15.13 -12.92
CA MET A 243 -12.41 14.40 -11.65
C MET A 243 -10.95 14.38 -11.20
N VAL A 244 -10.01 14.11 -12.13
CA VAL A 244 -8.59 14.10 -11.82
C VAL A 244 -8.07 15.52 -11.54
N GLU A 245 -8.53 16.53 -12.27
CA GLU A 245 -8.21 17.94 -11.99
C GLU A 245 -8.71 18.38 -10.60
N GLY A 246 -9.86 17.86 -10.16
CA GLY A 246 -10.40 18.10 -8.83
C GLY A 246 -9.44 17.71 -7.70
N LEU A 247 -8.54 16.75 -7.91
CA LEU A 247 -7.55 16.34 -6.90
C LEU A 247 -6.62 17.49 -6.51
N LYS A 248 -6.25 18.37 -7.44
CA LYS A 248 -5.36 19.52 -7.14
C LYS A 248 -5.99 20.48 -6.13
N ALA A 249 -7.32 20.61 -6.14
CA ALA A 249 -8.02 21.48 -5.20
C ALA A 249 -7.90 21.00 -3.75
N LEU A 250 -7.76 19.69 -3.53
CA LEU A 250 -7.62 19.09 -2.20
C LEU A 250 -6.34 19.56 -1.49
N LYS A 251 -5.27 19.87 -2.25
CA LYS A 251 -3.96 20.29 -1.70
C LYS A 251 -4.05 21.49 -0.76
N LYS A 252 -4.95 22.44 -1.04
CA LYS A 252 -5.10 23.68 -0.25
C LYS A 252 -5.46 23.41 1.22
N GLY A 253 -6.17 22.32 1.50
CA GLY A 253 -6.56 21.94 2.86
C GLY A 253 -5.54 21.08 3.59
N LEU A 254 -4.46 20.65 2.94
CA LEU A 254 -3.56 19.62 3.46
C LEU A 254 -2.30 20.15 4.14
N GLU A 255 -2.11 21.46 4.28
CA GLU A 255 -0.97 22.01 5.03
C GLU A 255 -1.12 21.74 6.53
N GLU A 256 -2.28 22.09 7.11
CA GLU A 256 -2.63 21.83 8.52
C GLU A 256 -4.08 21.31 8.64
N PRO A 257 -4.33 20.06 8.19
CA PRO A 257 -5.69 19.53 8.13
C PRO A 257 -6.17 19.05 9.51
N ASP A 258 -7.46 19.24 9.79
CA ASP A 258 -8.15 18.49 10.83
C ASP A 258 -8.59 17.10 10.32
N PHE A 259 -9.14 16.27 11.22
CA PHE A 259 -9.61 14.93 10.87
C PHE A 259 -10.74 14.92 9.83
N THR A 260 -11.56 15.97 9.78
CA THR A 260 -12.67 16.08 8.81
C THR A 260 -12.12 16.35 7.41
N VAL A 261 -11.12 17.22 7.29
CA VAL A 261 -10.42 17.50 6.02
C VAL A 261 -9.67 16.25 5.52
N LEU A 262 -8.98 15.54 6.40
CA LEU A 262 -8.31 14.28 6.04
C LEU A 262 -9.30 13.21 5.57
N PHE A 263 -10.39 13.01 6.31
CA PHE A 263 -11.44 12.06 5.94
C PHE A 263 -12.05 12.41 4.58
N HIS A 264 -12.43 13.68 4.38
CA HIS A 264 -12.96 14.16 3.09
C HIS A 264 -11.97 13.94 1.95
N THR A 265 -10.69 14.22 2.17
CA THR A 265 -9.64 14.01 1.16
C THR A 265 -9.51 12.54 0.79
N CYS A 266 -9.48 11.64 1.78
CA CYS A 266 -9.42 10.20 1.56
C CYS A 266 -10.63 9.68 0.76
N THR A 267 -11.85 10.09 1.14
CA THR A 267 -13.06 9.69 0.42
C THR A 267 -13.11 10.26 -0.99
N SER A 268 -12.71 11.52 -1.18
CA SER A 268 -12.65 12.16 -2.50
C SER A 268 -11.65 11.45 -3.42
N MET A 269 -10.47 11.13 -2.91
CA MET A 269 -9.48 10.38 -3.67
C MET A 269 -9.94 8.97 -3.99
N ALA A 270 -10.53 8.26 -3.03
CA ALA A 270 -11.11 6.94 -3.27
C ALA A 270 -12.23 6.98 -4.33
N MET A 271 -13.03 8.04 -4.37
CA MET A 271 -14.06 8.24 -5.39
C MET A 271 -13.43 8.41 -6.77
N VAL A 272 -12.46 9.32 -6.92
CA VAL A 272 -11.78 9.56 -8.20
C VAL A 272 -11.07 8.29 -8.68
N VAL A 273 -10.27 7.66 -7.81
CA VAL A 273 -9.61 6.38 -8.09
C VAL A 273 -10.63 5.31 -8.47
N GLY A 274 -11.72 5.19 -7.70
CA GLY A 274 -12.80 4.24 -7.94
C GLY A 274 -13.53 4.46 -9.26
N LYS A 275 -13.50 5.66 -9.85
CA LYS A 275 -14.09 5.92 -11.18
C LYS A 275 -13.09 5.70 -12.32
N ARG A 276 -11.78 5.81 -12.06
CA ARG A 276 -10.73 5.83 -13.09
C ARG A 276 -9.89 4.57 -13.18
N VAL A 277 -9.86 3.76 -12.12
CA VAL A 277 -9.17 2.48 -12.18
C VAL A 277 -10.03 1.48 -12.97
N PRO A 278 -9.44 0.78 -13.98
CA PRO A 278 -10.11 -0.26 -14.73
C PRO A 278 -10.72 -1.35 -13.83
N PRO A 279 -11.90 -1.90 -14.15
CA PRO A 279 -12.56 -2.90 -13.31
C PRO A 279 -11.71 -4.13 -13.00
N ASP A 280 -10.86 -4.57 -13.93
CA ASP A 280 -9.95 -5.71 -13.80
C ASP A 280 -8.83 -5.46 -12.78
N GLN A 281 -8.48 -4.21 -12.50
CA GLN A 281 -7.45 -3.84 -11.52
C GLN A 281 -8.01 -3.53 -10.12
N LEU A 282 -9.33 -3.49 -9.95
CA LEU A 282 -9.96 -3.13 -8.68
C LEU A 282 -9.59 -4.10 -7.55
N MET A 283 -9.47 -5.40 -7.84
CA MET A 283 -9.07 -6.38 -6.84
C MET A 283 -7.61 -6.17 -6.41
N SER A 284 -6.71 -5.93 -7.37
CA SER A 284 -5.30 -5.61 -7.11
C SER A 284 -5.15 -4.30 -6.31
N LEU A 285 -5.99 -3.30 -6.57
CA LEU A 285 -6.06 -2.07 -5.79
C LEU A 285 -6.44 -2.35 -4.33
N LEU A 286 -7.51 -3.12 -4.12
CA LEU A 286 -7.99 -3.46 -2.77
C LEU A 286 -6.94 -4.25 -2.00
N LEU A 287 -6.34 -5.28 -2.61
CA LEU A 287 -5.25 -6.06 -2.02
C LEU A 287 -4.11 -5.16 -1.54
N ALA A 288 -3.62 -4.26 -2.40
CA ALA A 288 -2.55 -3.35 -2.05
C ALA A 288 -2.94 -2.34 -0.96
N LEU A 289 -4.21 -1.91 -0.89
CA LEU A 289 -4.72 -1.07 0.20
C LEU A 289 -4.86 -1.85 1.51
N PHE A 290 -5.23 -3.13 1.48
CA PHE A 290 -5.26 -3.99 2.68
C PHE A 290 -3.86 -4.16 3.27
N GLU A 291 -2.82 -4.27 2.45
CA GLU A 291 -1.43 -4.20 2.91
C GLU A 291 -1.08 -2.85 3.55
N GLY A 292 -1.78 -1.77 3.18
CA GLY A 292 -1.67 -0.45 3.81
C GLY A 292 -2.31 -0.36 5.19
N LEU A 293 -3.04 -1.37 5.68
CA LEU A 293 -3.58 -1.34 7.04
C LEU A 293 -2.50 -1.45 8.11
N VAL A 294 -1.37 -2.05 7.78
CA VAL A 294 -0.22 -2.25 8.69
C VAL A 294 0.86 -1.17 8.50
N ASP A 295 0.48 -0.01 7.98
CA ASP A 295 1.39 1.10 7.74
C ASP A 295 1.98 1.66 9.05
N PRO A 296 3.29 1.99 9.10
CA PRO A 296 3.89 2.59 10.30
C PRO A 296 3.31 3.97 10.64
N ASP A 297 2.79 4.71 9.65
CA ASP A 297 2.06 5.95 9.90
C ASP A 297 0.57 5.64 10.15
N ARG A 298 0.11 5.87 11.38
CA ARG A 298 -1.26 5.58 11.82
C ARG A 298 -2.33 6.33 11.02
N ASN A 299 -2.03 7.53 10.52
CA ASN A 299 -2.98 8.26 9.69
C ASN A 299 -3.12 7.61 8.32
N CYS A 300 -2.02 7.13 7.73
CA CYS A 300 -2.03 6.37 6.49
C CYS A 300 -2.75 5.02 6.64
N SER A 301 -2.54 4.30 7.74
CA SER A 301 -3.31 3.07 8.06
C SER A 301 -4.82 3.32 8.11
N ARG A 302 -5.24 4.41 8.78
CA ARG A 302 -6.64 4.86 8.80
C ARG A 302 -7.15 5.30 7.43
N ALA A 303 -6.32 6.00 6.65
CA ALA A 303 -6.65 6.41 5.29
C ALA A 303 -6.90 5.21 4.39
N ALA A 304 -6.06 4.17 4.46
CA ALA A 304 -6.27 2.92 3.74
C ALA A 304 -7.63 2.30 4.08
N THR A 305 -8.01 2.26 5.36
CA THR A 305 -9.36 1.82 5.80
C THR A 305 -10.48 2.64 5.15
N VAL A 306 -10.38 3.98 5.19
CA VAL A 306 -11.40 4.86 4.60
C VAL A 306 -11.52 4.63 3.09
N MET A 307 -10.39 4.42 2.41
CA MET A 307 -10.34 4.19 0.97
C MET A 307 -10.93 2.83 0.59
N ILE A 308 -10.56 1.75 1.30
CA ILE A 308 -11.15 0.40 1.11
C ILE A 308 -12.67 0.48 1.24
N ASN A 309 -13.16 1.08 2.33
CA ASN A 309 -14.59 1.19 2.59
C ASN A 309 -15.31 2.03 1.53
N SER A 310 -14.69 3.12 1.06
CA SER A 310 -15.26 3.97 0.02
C SER A 310 -15.32 3.27 -1.33
N LEU A 311 -14.26 2.53 -1.70
CA LEU A 311 -14.19 1.76 -2.94
C LEU A 311 -15.20 0.61 -2.95
N LEU A 312 -15.36 -0.12 -1.85
CA LEU A 312 -16.35 -1.18 -1.72
C LEU A 312 -17.78 -0.64 -1.78
N LYS A 313 -18.05 0.52 -1.18
CA LYS A 313 -19.36 1.18 -1.31
C LYS A 313 -19.67 1.55 -2.76
N GLU A 314 -18.71 2.11 -3.47
CA GLU A 314 -18.89 2.63 -4.83
C GLU A 314 -18.90 1.55 -5.92
N ARG A 315 -18.01 0.55 -5.79
CA ARG A 315 -17.73 -0.46 -6.82
C ARG A 315 -18.01 -1.88 -6.36
N GLY A 316 -18.59 -2.09 -5.18
CA GLY A 316 -18.79 -3.43 -4.63
C GLY A 316 -19.67 -4.34 -5.46
N ALA A 317 -20.61 -3.79 -6.26
CA ALA A 317 -21.45 -4.59 -7.16
C ALA A 317 -20.64 -5.45 -8.15
N VAL A 318 -19.51 -4.95 -8.68
CA VAL A 318 -18.66 -5.71 -9.61
C VAL A 318 -17.76 -6.73 -8.91
N LEU A 319 -17.73 -6.74 -7.58
CA LEU A 319 -16.86 -7.59 -6.76
C LEU A 319 -17.59 -8.79 -6.15
N GLN A 320 -18.85 -9.05 -6.51
CA GLN A 320 -19.66 -10.13 -5.89
C GLN A 320 -18.94 -11.49 -5.88
N GLU A 321 -18.34 -11.89 -7.01
CA GLU A 321 -17.59 -13.16 -7.13
C GLU A 321 -16.27 -13.16 -6.34
N LYS A 322 -15.76 -11.98 -5.99
CA LYS A 322 -14.51 -11.78 -5.25
C LYS A 322 -14.72 -11.59 -3.75
N VAL A 323 -15.97 -11.51 -3.28
CA VAL A 323 -16.29 -11.35 -1.85
C VAL A 323 -15.64 -12.43 -0.98
N PRO A 324 -15.64 -13.74 -1.33
CA PRO A 324 -14.98 -14.76 -0.51
C PRO A 324 -13.47 -14.50 -0.34
N ASP A 325 -12.80 -14.07 -1.41
CA ASP A 325 -11.37 -13.73 -1.38
C ASP A 325 -11.14 -12.51 -0.47
N ILE A 326 -11.98 -11.47 -0.57
CA ILE A 326 -11.93 -10.29 0.30
C ILE A 326 -12.14 -10.67 1.77
N MET A 327 -13.08 -11.55 2.06
CA MET A 327 -13.32 -12.05 3.42
C MET A 327 -12.10 -12.80 3.98
N SER A 328 -11.42 -13.60 3.16
CA SER A 328 -10.18 -14.28 3.55
C SER A 328 -9.03 -13.29 3.83
N ILE A 329 -8.92 -12.22 3.03
CA ILE A 329 -7.92 -11.15 3.25
C ILE A 329 -8.18 -10.44 4.59
N ILE A 330 -9.44 -10.10 4.87
CA ILE A 330 -9.82 -9.46 6.14
C ILE A 330 -9.47 -10.36 7.33
N HIS A 331 -9.78 -11.65 7.24
CA HIS A 331 -9.45 -12.63 8.27
C HIS A 331 -7.94 -12.72 8.50
N SER A 332 -7.15 -12.85 7.44
CA SER A 332 -5.68 -12.86 7.52
C SER A 332 -5.11 -11.58 8.14
N LYS A 333 -5.67 -10.40 7.83
CA LYS A 333 -5.23 -9.14 8.44
C LYS A 333 -5.60 -9.01 9.92
N LEU A 334 -6.71 -9.62 10.35
CA LEU A 334 -7.08 -9.72 11.75
C LEU A 334 -6.16 -10.67 12.53
N GLU A 335 -5.63 -11.71 11.88
CA GLU A 335 -4.62 -12.61 12.47
C GLU A 335 -3.25 -11.95 12.56
N GLU A 336 -2.86 -11.17 11.55
CA GLU A 336 -1.55 -10.53 11.47
C GLU A 336 -1.35 -9.44 12.54
N VAL A 337 -2.40 -8.65 12.81
CA VAL A 337 -2.27 -7.47 13.70
C VAL A 337 -3.41 -7.38 14.72
N ASP A 338 -3.04 -7.46 15.99
CA ASP A 338 -3.95 -7.25 17.12
C ASP A 338 -4.01 -5.77 17.54
N GLU A 339 -4.55 -4.92 16.66
CA GLU A 339 -4.84 -3.52 16.97
C GLU A 339 -6.34 -3.20 16.88
N GLU A 340 -6.84 -2.44 17.85
CA GLU A 340 -8.26 -2.08 17.96
C GLU A 340 -8.79 -1.37 16.71
N HIS A 341 -7.98 -0.49 16.09
CA HIS A 341 -8.43 0.24 14.90
C HIS A 341 -8.53 -0.67 13.68
N ILE A 342 -7.65 -1.67 13.53
CA ILE A 342 -7.74 -2.67 12.45
C ILE A 342 -8.96 -3.57 12.69
N ARG A 343 -9.25 -3.93 13.94
CA ARG A 343 -10.45 -4.69 14.27
C ARG A 343 -11.72 -3.95 13.87
N LYS A 344 -11.83 -2.67 14.22
CA LYS A 344 -12.95 -1.80 13.82
C LYS A 344 -13.00 -1.60 12.30
N ALA A 345 -11.85 -1.43 11.65
CA ALA A 345 -11.75 -1.32 10.20
C ALA A 345 -12.33 -2.57 9.52
N ALA A 346 -11.85 -3.75 9.91
CA ALA A 346 -12.31 -5.05 9.42
C ALA A 346 -13.82 -5.23 9.62
N GLN A 347 -14.34 -4.93 10.83
CA GLN A 347 -15.77 -5.00 11.10
C GLN A 347 -16.58 -4.09 10.18
N GLN A 348 -16.14 -2.84 9.99
CA GLN A 348 -16.80 -1.91 9.08
C GLN A 348 -16.78 -2.40 7.63
N THR A 349 -15.66 -2.99 7.19
CA THR A 349 -15.51 -3.57 5.85
C THR A 349 -16.46 -4.75 5.65
N VAL A 350 -16.52 -5.69 6.59
CA VAL A 350 -17.44 -6.86 6.53
C VAL A 350 -18.89 -6.40 6.53
N TYR A 351 -19.23 -5.40 7.35
CA TYR A 351 -20.56 -4.79 7.35
C TYR A 351 -20.93 -4.23 5.95
N ILE A 352 -20.03 -3.47 5.32
CA ILE A 352 -20.26 -2.91 3.98
C ILE A 352 -20.49 -4.02 2.97
N LEU A 353 -19.65 -5.06 2.98
CA LEU A 353 -19.81 -6.23 2.09
C LEU A 353 -21.15 -6.92 2.34
N ALA A 354 -21.56 -7.11 3.59
CA ALA A 354 -22.82 -7.76 3.92
C ALA A 354 -24.04 -6.93 3.51
N SER A 355 -23.96 -5.60 3.60
CA SER A 355 -25.03 -4.70 3.17
C SER A 355 -25.33 -4.80 1.66
N GLN A 356 -24.34 -5.20 0.86
CA GLN A 356 -24.47 -5.37 -0.59
C GLN A 356 -24.65 -6.84 -1.01
N HIS A 357 -23.92 -7.75 -0.35
CA HIS A 357 -23.74 -9.16 -0.76
C HIS A 357 -24.03 -10.15 0.38
N LYS A 358 -25.10 -9.90 1.15
CA LYS A 358 -25.49 -10.68 2.35
C LYS A 358 -25.36 -12.20 2.20
N SER A 359 -25.92 -12.78 1.13
CA SER A 359 -25.92 -14.24 0.92
C SER A 359 -24.52 -14.81 0.75
N VAL A 360 -23.64 -14.09 0.05
CA VAL A 360 -22.26 -14.52 -0.19
C VAL A 360 -21.45 -14.41 1.09
N VAL A 361 -21.55 -13.29 1.82
CA VAL A 361 -20.85 -13.08 3.10
C VAL A 361 -21.24 -14.15 4.12
N VAL A 362 -22.54 -14.42 4.29
CA VAL A 362 -23.02 -15.47 5.19
C VAL A 362 -22.51 -16.85 4.75
N SER A 363 -22.50 -17.15 3.44
CA SER A 363 -21.96 -18.42 2.94
C SER A 363 -20.47 -18.57 3.22
N SER A 364 -19.68 -17.50 3.04
CA SER A 364 -18.25 -17.51 3.33
C SER A 364 -17.97 -17.77 4.81
N LEU A 365 -18.68 -17.10 5.72
CA LEU A 365 -18.50 -17.28 7.16
C LEU A 365 -18.96 -18.65 7.66
N LEU A 366 -20.03 -19.22 7.08
CA LEU A 366 -20.48 -20.58 7.38
C LEU A 366 -19.50 -21.64 6.85
N GLY A 367 -18.69 -21.30 5.84
CA GLY A 367 -17.65 -22.17 5.28
C GLY A 367 -16.37 -22.24 6.12
N SER A 368 -16.23 -21.40 7.16
CA SER A 368 -15.06 -21.40 8.03
C SER A 368 -14.97 -22.69 8.87
N ALA A 369 -13.74 -23.07 9.25
CA ALA A 369 -13.50 -24.23 10.10
C ALA A 369 -14.16 -24.07 11.49
N LEU A 370 -14.64 -25.18 12.04
CA LEU A 370 -15.23 -25.23 13.38
C LEU A 370 -14.25 -25.90 14.37
N PRO A 371 -14.14 -25.42 15.62
CA PRO A 371 -14.82 -24.24 16.18
C PRO A 371 -14.30 -22.93 15.56
N PHE A 372 -15.16 -21.90 15.51
CA PHE A 372 -14.77 -20.60 14.97
C PHE A 372 -13.67 -19.97 15.83
N ASP A 373 -12.63 -19.46 15.18
CA ASP A 373 -11.62 -18.66 15.84
C ASP A 373 -12.14 -17.27 16.27
N SER A 374 -11.33 -16.53 17.02
CA SER A 374 -11.70 -15.22 17.56
C SER A 374 -11.93 -14.14 16.48
N HIS A 375 -11.25 -14.25 15.34
CA HIS A 375 -11.31 -13.32 14.21
C HIS A 375 -12.57 -13.58 13.38
N THR A 376 -12.89 -14.83 13.08
CA THR A 376 -14.16 -15.27 12.47
C THR A 376 -15.34 -14.84 13.34
N CYS A 377 -15.25 -15.00 14.67
CA CYS A 377 -16.25 -14.46 15.59
C CYS A 377 -16.38 -12.93 15.47
N THR A 378 -15.26 -12.21 15.37
CA THR A 378 -15.25 -10.75 15.19
C THR A 378 -15.95 -10.32 13.90
N MET A 379 -15.74 -11.05 12.81
CA MET A 379 -16.42 -10.82 11.54
C MET A 379 -17.92 -11.09 11.66
N TRP A 380 -18.34 -12.17 12.33
CA TRP A 380 -19.76 -12.40 12.65
C TRP A 380 -20.38 -11.27 13.48
N ARG A 381 -19.65 -10.71 14.46
CA ARG A 381 -20.15 -9.58 15.28
C ARG A 381 -20.45 -8.33 14.44
N SER A 382 -19.75 -8.12 13.32
CA SER A 382 -20.02 -6.98 12.43
C SER A 382 -21.40 -7.01 11.76
N LEU A 383 -22.00 -8.21 11.67
CA LEU A 383 -23.31 -8.43 11.09
C LEU A 383 -24.44 -8.10 12.07
N ALA A 384 -24.11 -7.99 13.35
CA ALA A 384 -25.01 -7.65 14.45
C ALA A 384 -25.02 -6.15 14.78
N THR A 385 -24.29 -5.31 14.03
CA THR A 385 -24.14 -3.89 14.35
C THR A 385 -25.39 -3.06 14.03
N GLU A 386 -26.13 -3.42 12.97
CA GLU A 386 -27.32 -2.70 12.52
C GLU A 386 -28.56 -3.60 12.53
N PRO A 387 -29.64 -3.25 13.26
CA PRO A 387 -30.80 -4.13 13.45
C PRO A 387 -31.43 -4.62 12.14
N ALA A 388 -31.50 -3.76 11.12
CA ALA A 388 -32.09 -4.09 9.83
C ALA A 388 -31.28 -5.13 9.05
N LEU A 389 -29.95 -5.08 9.12
CA LEU A 389 -29.07 -6.08 8.51
C LEU A 389 -29.13 -7.39 9.29
N THR A 390 -29.14 -7.31 10.62
CA THR A 390 -29.22 -8.49 11.50
C THR A 390 -30.47 -9.30 11.25
N SER A 391 -31.66 -8.66 11.14
CA SER A 391 -32.91 -9.37 10.84
C SER A 391 -32.81 -10.16 9.52
N GLN A 392 -32.30 -9.53 8.47
CA GLN A 392 -32.16 -10.15 7.16
C GLN A 392 -31.18 -11.33 7.15
N ILE A 393 -30.09 -11.22 7.90
CA ILE A 393 -29.11 -12.31 8.01
C ILE A 393 -29.70 -13.47 8.79
N LEU A 394 -30.46 -13.19 9.84
CA LEU A 394 -31.09 -14.21 10.66
C LEU A 394 -32.17 -14.98 9.89
N GLU A 395 -32.97 -14.28 9.10
CA GLU A 395 -33.91 -14.89 8.15
C GLU A 395 -33.18 -15.83 7.15
N GLN A 396 -32.05 -15.40 6.59
CA GLN A 396 -31.26 -16.23 5.68
C GLN A 396 -30.63 -17.45 6.35
N LEU A 397 -30.16 -17.31 7.59
CA LEU A 397 -29.65 -18.44 8.37
C LEU A 397 -30.76 -19.45 8.64
N LEU A 398 -31.96 -18.97 9.01
CA LEU A 398 -33.13 -19.80 9.25
C LEU A 398 -33.54 -20.59 7.99
N GLU A 399 -33.59 -19.92 6.84
CA GLU A 399 -33.87 -20.57 5.55
C GLU A 399 -32.85 -21.65 5.21
N LYS A 400 -31.55 -21.41 5.46
CA LYS A 400 -30.49 -22.40 5.20
C LYS A 400 -30.57 -23.60 6.13
N VAL A 401 -30.77 -23.35 7.43
CA VAL A 401 -30.91 -24.39 8.45
C VAL A 401 -32.15 -25.26 8.19
N ASN A 402 -33.27 -24.67 7.79
CA ASN A 402 -34.50 -25.39 7.47
C ASN A 402 -34.41 -26.19 6.15
N ARG A 403 -33.45 -25.87 5.28
CA ARG A 403 -33.19 -26.61 4.03
C ARG A 403 -32.19 -27.75 4.18
N ASP A 404 -31.31 -27.71 5.19
CA ASP A 404 -30.30 -28.74 5.43
C ASP A 404 -30.79 -29.85 6.37
N VAL A 405 -30.25 -31.06 6.21
CA VAL A 405 -30.55 -32.15 7.14
C VAL A 405 -29.90 -31.82 8.49
N PRO A 406 -30.66 -31.66 9.58
CA PRO A 406 -30.15 -31.12 10.84
C PRO A 406 -29.07 -31.98 11.50
N TYR A 407 -28.97 -33.25 11.11
CA TYR A 407 -27.99 -34.19 11.65
C TYR A 407 -27.65 -35.31 10.66
N LYS A 408 -26.43 -35.83 10.76
CA LYS A 408 -26.05 -37.13 10.22
C LYS A 408 -25.99 -38.13 11.36
N GLU A 409 -26.60 -39.29 11.17
CA GLU A 409 -26.50 -40.41 12.11
C GLU A 409 -25.20 -41.18 11.85
N SER A 410 -24.28 -41.14 12.81
CA SER A 410 -23.07 -41.96 12.79
C SER A 410 -23.35 -43.23 13.58
N LYS A 411 -23.26 -44.39 12.90
CA LYS A 411 -23.35 -45.68 13.59
C LYS A 411 -22.02 -45.96 14.29
N CYS A 412 -22.03 -45.90 15.61
CA CYS A 412 -20.90 -46.36 16.40
C CYS A 412 -20.79 -47.89 16.27
N PHE A 413 -19.70 -48.39 15.69
CA PHE A 413 -19.51 -49.83 15.43
C PHE A 413 -19.13 -50.65 16.68
N LEU A 414 -19.07 -50.04 17.87
CA LEU A 414 -18.69 -50.72 19.11
C LEU A 414 -19.82 -50.66 20.15
N LEU A 415 -20.51 -51.80 20.28
CA LEU A 415 -21.26 -52.28 21.47
C LEU A 415 -22.01 -51.22 22.28
N GLY A 416 -22.98 -50.56 21.65
CA GLY A 416 -24.00 -49.76 22.32
C GLY A 416 -25.05 -49.31 21.30
N SER A 417 -26.32 -49.62 21.54
CA SER A 417 -27.46 -49.26 20.68
C SER A 417 -27.78 -47.75 20.78
N GLY A 418 -26.84 -46.90 20.39
CA GLY A 418 -27.02 -45.46 20.26
C GLY A 418 -26.56 -45.01 18.88
N SER A 419 -27.48 -44.52 18.06
CA SER A 419 -27.12 -43.72 16.88
C SER A 419 -26.65 -42.37 17.40
N GLU A 420 -25.37 -42.05 17.25
CA GLU A 420 -24.87 -40.73 17.63
C GLU A 420 -25.25 -39.77 16.51
N ARG A 421 -26.23 -38.90 16.79
CA ARG A 421 -26.59 -37.81 15.90
C ARG A 421 -25.48 -36.79 16.02
N ILE A 422 -24.85 -36.45 14.89
CA ILE A 422 -23.86 -35.37 14.80
C ILE A 422 -24.50 -34.28 13.95
N ALA A 423 -24.56 -33.06 14.47
CA ALA A 423 -25.10 -31.91 13.74
C ALA A 423 -24.29 -31.74 12.45
N THR A 424 -24.96 -31.49 11.34
CA THR A 424 -24.25 -31.10 10.12
C THR A 424 -23.56 -29.74 10.33
N PRO A 425 -22.51 -29.42 9.56
CA PRO A 425 -21.67 -28.23 9.81
C PRO A 425 -22.44 -26.91 9.82
N LEU A 426 -23.49 -26.79 8.97
CA LEU A 426 -24.31 -25.59 8.87
C LEU A 426 -25.20 -25.33 10.12
N PRO A 427 -25.98 -26.30 10.63
CA PRO A 427 -26.68 -26.17 11.90
C PRO A 427 -25.75 -25.88 13.09
N LEU A 428 -24.57 -26.52 13.14
CA LEU A 428 -23.59 -26.29 14.21
C LEU A 428 -23.01 -24.87 14.16
N ALA A 429 -22.65 -24.39 12.96
CA ALA A 429 -22.22 -23.02 12.72
C ALA A 429 -23.30 -21.99 13.08
N GLY A 430 -24.58 -22.27 12.74
CA GLY A 430 -25.73 -21.41 13.10
C GLY A 430 -25.98 -21.32 14.61
N VAL A 431 -25.82 -22.42 15.34
CA VAL A 431 -25.96 -22.47 16.81
C VAL A 431 -24.79 -21.75 17.50
N LEU A 432 -23.55 -21.93 17.02
CA LEU A 432 -22.37 -21.23 17.53
C LEU A 432 -22.44 -19.72 17.27
N HIS A 433 -22.93 -19.30 16.10
CA HIS A 433 -23.25 -17.90 15.80
C HIS A 433 -24.26 -17.33 16.80
N SER A 434 -25.38 -18.04 17.01
CA SER A 434 -26.44 -17.61 17.92
C SER A 434 -25.91 -17.44 19.35
N SER A 435 -25.08 -18.36 19.83
CA SER A 435 -24.43 -18.27 21.15
C SER A 435 -23.47 -17.06 21.24
N SER A 436 -22.70 -16.80 20.19
CA SER A 436 -21.75 -15.68 20.12
C SER A 436 -22.45 -14.32 20.11
N VAL A 437 -23.63 -14.22 19.47
CA VAL A 437 -24.48 -13.03 19.49
C VAL A 437 -25.24 -12.89 20.82
N LEU A 438 -25.71 -14.00 21.41
CA LEU A 438 -26.39 -14.02 22.72
C LEU A 438 -25.45 -13.68 23.90
N SER A 439 -24.15 -13.92 23.77
CA SER A 439 -23.14 -13.55 24.77
C SER A 439 -22.82 -12.04 24.78
N MET A 440 -23.41 -11.24 23.87
CA MET A 440 -23.37 -9.78 23.94
C MET A 440 -24.21 -9.26 25.11
N ARG A 441 -23.63 -9.21 26.32
CA ARG A 441 -24.12 -8.29 27.36
C ARG A 441 -23.87 -6.86 26.86
N ILE A 442 -24.95 -6.13 26.61
CA ILE A 442 -24.96 -4.68 26.37
C ILE A 442 -24.28 -3.98 27.57
N PRO A 443 -23.13 -3.29 27.40
CA PRO A 443 -22.71 -2.29 28.36
C PRO A 443 -23.57 -1.05 28.09
N ASP A 444 -24.15 -0.50 29.16
CA ASP A 444 -24.90 0.76 29.19
C ASP A 444 -26.34 0.74 28.66
N GLY A 445 -27.26 0.35 29.54
CA GLY A 445 -28.28 1.25 30.11
C GLY A 445 -29.29 1.98 29.19
N SER A 446 -29.24 1.81 27.87
CA SER A 446 -30.22 2.37 26.93
C SER A 446 -30.73 1.23 26.04
N GLY A 447 -31.88 0.68 26.43
CA GLY A 447 -32.44 -0.49 25.79
C GLY A 447 -32.92 -0.21 24.37
N CYS A 448 -32.20 -0.73 23.37
CA CYS A 448 -32.79 -1.04 22.08
C CYS A 448 -33.57 -2.36 22.20
N SER A 449 -34.87 -2.24 22.54
CA SER A 449 -35.83 -3.35 22.65
C SER A 449 -36.01 -4.16 21.35
N CYS A 450 -35.51 -3.67 20.20
CA CYS A 450 -35.66 -4.32 18.90
C CYS A 450 -34.78 -5.55 18.69
N CYS A 451 -33.54 -5.60 19.21
CA CYS A 451 -32.66 -6.77 19.02
C CYS A 451 -33.19 -8.01 19.76
N LEU A 452 -33.74 -7.83 20.96
CA LEU A 452 -34.36 -8.91 21.73
C LEU A 452 -35.69 -9.40 21.13
N CYS A 453 -36.46 -8.52 20.45
CA CYS A 453 -37.73 -8.89 19.82
C CYS A 453 -37.54 -9.82 18.61
N GLY A 454 -36.52 -9.58 17.77
CA GLY A 454 -36.18 -10.48 16.65
C GLY A 454 -35.68 -11.83 17.14
N PHE A 455 -34.82 -11.85 18.17
CA PHE A 455 -34.33 -13.09 18.78
C PHE A 455 -35.42 -13.88 19.53
N GLY A 456 -36.43 -13.21 20.09
CA GLY A 456 -37.57 -13.85 20.74
C GLY A 456 -38.42 -14.73 19.81
N LEU A 457 -38.44 -14.43 18.50
CA LEU A 457 -39.12 -15.25 17.48
C LEU A 457 -38.31 -16.46 17.02
N LEU A 458 -36.97 -16.45 17.18
CA LEU A 458 -36.10 -17.58 16.82
C LEU A 458 -35.77 -18.51 17.99
N LEU A 459 -36.04 -18.09 19.22
CA LEU A 459 -35.87 -18.90 20.42
C LEU A 459 -36.54 -20.29 20.32
N PRO A 460 -37.73 -20.48 19.72
CA PRO A 460 -38.33 -21.81 19.57
C PRO A 460 -37.56 -22.73 18.62
N GLU A 461 -37.15 -22.24 17.44
CA GLU A 461 -36.45 -23.05 16.42
C GLU A 461 -34.98 -23.31 16.81
N LEU A 462 -34.30 -22.32 17.40
CA LEU A 462 -32.98 -22.50 18.01
C LEU A 462 -33.03 -23.39 19.26
N ALA A 463 -34.09 -23.33 20.07
CA ALA A 463 -34.28 -24.23 21.20
C ALA A 463 -34.50 -25.68 20.76
N VAL A 464 -35.09 -25.92 19.57
CA VAL A 464 -35.18 -27.28 19.01
C VAL A 464 -33.78 -27.80 18.63
N LEU A 465 -32.93 -26.97 18.03
CA LEU A 465 -31.53 -27.34 17.74
C LEU A 465 -30.68 -27.52 18.99
N LEU A 466 -30.79 -26.61 19.97
CA LEU A 466 -30.10 -26.70 21.27
C LEU A 466 -30.61 -27.87 22.13
N ARG A 467 -31.88 -28.29 21.99
CA ARG A 467 -32.42 -29.51 22.65
C ARG A 467 -31.95 -30.80 21.98
N LEU A 468 -31.68 -30.78 20.69
CA LEU A 468 -31.16 -31.93 19.94
C LEU A 468 -29.64 -32.09 20.11
N PHE A 469 -28.93 -31.00 20.41
CA PHE A 469 -27.49 -30.92 20.55
C PHE A 469 -27.10 -30.08 21.77
N PRO A 470 -27.06 -30.65 22.98
CA PRO A 470 -26.54 -29.95 24.14
C PRO A 470 -25.06 -29.60 23.91
N LEU A 471 -24.74 -28.31 23.99
CA LEU A 471 -23.36 -27.83 24.00
C LEU A 471 -22.67 -28.43 25.24
N ASN A 472 -21.79 -29.40 25.04
CA ASN A 472 -20.91 -29.85 26.12
C ASN A 472 -19.94 -28.72 26.47
N ASP A 473 -19.61 -28.57 27.75
CA ASP A 473 -18.71 -27.53 28.30
C ASP A 473 -17.25 -27.59 27.77
N SER A 474 -16.96 -28.47 26.81
CA SER A 474 -15.67 -28.63 26.13
C SER A 474 -15.47 -27.72 24.90
N TRP A 475 -16.47 -26.93 24.51
CA TRP A 475 -16.44 -26.11 23.27
C TRP A 475 -16.23 -24.60 23.51
N THR A 476 -15.99 -24.18 24.75
CA THR A 476 -15.78 -22.78 25.17
C THR A 476 -14.36 -22.53 25.66
N GLY A 477 -13.37 -22.92 24.85
CA GLY A 477 -11.94 -22.60 25.08
C GLY A 477 -11.52 -21.37 24.31
#